data_AF-A0A957KNR8-F1
#
_entry.id   AF-A0A957KNR8-F1
#
_cell.length_a   1.000
_cell.length_b   1.000
_cell.length_c   1.000
_cell.angle_alpha   90.00
_cell.angle_beta   90.00
_cell.angle_gamma   90.00
#
_symmetry.space_group_name_H-M   'P 1'
#
loop_
_entity.id
_entity.type
_entity.pdbx_description
1 polymer ?
#
loop_
_entity_poly.entity_id
_entity_poly.type
_entity_poly.pdbx_seq_one_letter_code
_entity_poly.pdbx_strand_id
1 'polypeptide(L)' 'LVAIVAAEAADAILTAMRAHPLGGQAAIIGHVTAQHPGVVVARTGIGGTRVVDMQVGEQLPRIC' A
#
# COMPACT_ATOMS: atom_id res chain seq x y z
N LEU A 1 0.23 -6.21 7.43
CA LEU A 1 -0.73 -6.75 6.43
C LEU A 1 -0.82 -5.77 5.27
N VAL A 2 -0.93 -6.28 4.05
CA VAL A 2 -1.38 -5.51 2.87
C VAL A 2 -2.65 -6.18 2.35
N ALA A 3 -3.68 -5.40 2.03
CA ALA A 3 -4.97 -5.90 1.54
C ALA A 3 -5.34 -5.20 0.23
N ILE A 4 -5.80 -5.98 -0.75
CA ILE A 4 -6.37 -5.49 -2.00
C ILE A 4 -7.85 -5.84 -1.97
N VAL A 5 -8.71 -4.83 -2.15
CA VAL A 5 -10.16 -4.95 -1.99
C VAL A 5 -10.88 -4.30 -3.16
N ALA A 6 -12.14 -4.66 -3.37
CA ALA A 6 -13.01 -3.97 -4.31
C ALA A 6 -13.18 -2.50 -3.88
N ALA A 7 -13.22 -1.58 -4.85
CA ALA A 7 -13.19 -0.13 -4.58
C ALA A 7 -14.40 0.31 -3.72
N GLU A 8 -15.56 -0.25 -4.00
CA GLU A 8 -16.83 -0.04 -3.29
C GLU A 8 -16.81 -0.55 -1.84
N ALA A 9 -15.89 -1.45 -1.49
CA ALA A 9 -15.75 -1.99 -0.14
C ALA A 9 -14.65 -1.30 0.68
N ALA A 10 -13.86 -0.41 0.07
CA ALA A 10 -12.64 0.13 0.68
C ALA A 10 -12.89 0.84 2.02
N ASP A 11 -13.90 1.70 2.10
CA ASP A 11 -14.20 2.48 3.31
C ASP A 11 -14.77 1.60 4.44
N ALA A 12 -15.61 0.63 4.10
CA ALA A 12 -16.19 -0.31 5.06
C ALA A 12 -15.08 -1.19 5.68
N ILE A 13 -14.17 -1.70 4.86
CA ILE A 13 -13.05 -2.51 5.33
C ILE A 13 -12.07 -1.66 6.13
N LEU A 14 -11.74 -0.44 5.68
CA LEU A 14 -10.87 0.46 6.43
C LEU A 14 -11.43 0.75 7.83
N THR A 15 -12.74 0.97 7.93
CA THR A 15 -13.43 1.17 9.20
C THR A 15 -13.28 -0.05 10.11
N ALA A 16 -13.55 -1.24 9.59
CA ALA A 16 -13.41 -2.49 10.34
C ALA A 16 -11.96 -2.73 10.79
N MET A 17 -10.97 -2.44 9.94
CA MET A 17 -9.55 -2.55 10.29
C MET A 17 -9.16 -1.59 11.42
N ARG A 18 -9.61 -0.33 11.35
CA ARG A 18 -9.33 0.69 12.37
C ARG A 18 -9.99 0.41 13.72
N ALA A 19 -11.11 -0.31 13.73
CA ALA A 19 -11.76 -0.75 14.96
C ALA A 19 -10.99 -1.85 15.70
N HIS A 20 -10.06 -2.55 15.03
CA HIS A 20 -9.22 -3.56 15.66
C HIS A 20 -8.05 -2.91 16.44
N PRO A 21 -7.69 -3.37 17.64
CA PRO A 21 -6.62 -2.77 18.46
C PRO A 21 -5.26 -2.63 17.75
N LEU A 22 -4.92 -3.60 16.88
CA LEU A 22 -3.68 -3.57 16.08
C LEU A 22 -3.80 -2.81 14.76
N GLY A 23 -5.00 -2.35 14.39
CA GLY A 23 -5.31 -1.77 13.08
C GLY A 23 -5.63 -0.28 13.11
N GLY A 24 -5.49 0.40 14.24
CA GLY A 24 -5.86 1.83 14.39
C GLY A 24 -5.18 2.78 13.40
N GLN A 25 -4.03 2.39 12.83
CA GLN A 25 -3.30 3.15 11.81
C GLN A 25 -3.50 2.63 10.37
N ALA A 26 -4.46 1.74 10.14
CA ALA A 26 -4.78 1.29 8.79
C ALA A 26 -5.13 2.49 7.89
N ALA A 27 -4.71 2.43 6.63
CA ALA A 27 -4.90 3.48 5.65
C ALA A 27 -5.02 2.90 4.25
N ILE A 28 -5.81 3.57 3.41
CA ILE A 28 -5.78 3.36 1.96
C ILE A 28 -4.53 4.10 1.45
N ILE A 29 -3.62 3.36 0.83
CA ILE A 29 -2.32 3.90 0.35
C ILE A 29 -2.21 3.96 -1.18
N GLY A 30 -3.23 3.52 -1.91
CA GLY A 30 -3.21 3.50 -3.37
C GLY A 30 -4.43 2.81 -3.97
N HIS A 31 -4.41 2.62 -5.28
CA HIS A 31 -5.44 1.93 -6.05
C HIS A 31 -4.78 1.17 -7.21
N VAL A 32 -5.41 0.06 -7.64
CA VAL A 32 -4.96 -0.72 -8.80
C VAL A 32 -5.47 -0.05 -10.08
N THR A 33 -4.63 0.01 -11.10
CA THR A 33 -4.97 0.59 -12.40
C THR A 33 -4.54 -0.35 -13.53
N ALA A 34 -5.00 -0.07 -14.76
CA ALA A 34 -4.56 -0.80 -15.95
C ALA A 34 -3.21 -0.29 -16.50
N GLN A 35 -2.74 0.86 -16.00
CA GLN A 35 -1.52 1.51 -16.43
C GLN A 35 -0.30 0.83 -15.83
N HIS A 36 0.76 0.67 -16.65
CA HIS A 36 2.04 0.06 -16.27
C HIS A 36 1.89 -1.28 -15.51
N PRO A 37 1.37 -2.33 -16.17
CA PRO A 37 1.21 -3.64 -15.54
C PRO A 37 2.51 -4.14 -14.90
N GLY A 38 2.43 -4.63 -13.66
CA GLY A 38 3.58 -5.15 -12.91
C GLY A 38 4.46 -4.07 -12.27
N VAL A 39 4.08 -2.79 -12.34
CA VAL A 39 4.85 -1.67 -11.78
C VAL A 39 4.07 -0.99 -10.66
N VAL A 40 4.76 -0.66 -9.56
CA VAL A 40 4.21 0.19 -8.50
C VAL A 40 4.73 1.62 -8.69
N VAL A 41 3.81 2.58 -8.78
CA VAL A 41 4.12 4.00 -8.92
C VAL A 41 3.65 4.75 -7.67
N ALA A 42 4.57 5.48 -7.02
CA ALA A 42 4.27 6.32 -5.87
C ALA A 42 4.14 7.79 -6.27
N ARG A 43 3.09 8.45 -5.77
CA ARG A 43 2.96 9.92 -5.84
C ARG A 43 3.80 10.55 -4.72
N THR A 44 4.66 11.48 -5.08
CA THR A 44 5.53 12.19 -4.12
C THR A 44 4.81 13.39 -3.51
N GLY A 45 5.33 13.91 -2.38
CA GLY A 45 4.75 15.07 -1.70
C GLY A 45 4.74 16.37 -2.53
N ILE A 46 5.57 16.45 -3.57
CA ILE A 46 5.64 17.59 -4.49
C ILE A 46 4.79 17.40 -5.76
N GLY A 47 3.97 16.34 -5.81
CA GLY A 47 3.01 16.10 -6.90
C GLY A 47 3.54 15.31 -8.10
N GLY A 48 4.82 14.93 -8.11
CA GLY A 48 5.40 14.05 -9.12
C GLY A 48 5.11 12.57 -8.85
N THR A 49 5.51 11.71 -9.80
CA THR A 49 5.43 10.25 -9.66
C THR A 49 6.80 9.61 -9.79
N ARG A 50 7.06 8.55 -9.02
CA ARG A 50 8.27 7.72 -9.15
C ARG A 50 7.92 6.24 -9.13
N VAL A 51 8.72 5.42 -9.80
CA VAL A 51 8.65 3.97 -9.66
C VAL A 51 9.17 3.57 -8.28
N VAL A 52 8.49 2.62 -7.65
CA VAL A 52 8.96 1.92 -6.45
C VAL A 52 9.63 0.63 -6.90
N ASP A 53 10.96 0.65 -6.93
CA ASP A 53 11.75 -0.47 -7.38
C ASP A 53 11.75 -1.61 -6.36
N MET A 54 11.86 -2.83 -6.87
CA MET A 54 12.12 -4.01 -6.05
C MET A 54 13.50 -3.88 -5.38
N GLN A 55 13.57 -4.20 -4.09
CA GLN A 55 14.86 -4.25 -3.39
C GLN A 55 15.76 -5.31 -4.03
N VAL A 56 17.05 -4.97 -4.17
CA VAL A 56 18.08 -5.86 -4.74
C VAL A 56 18.41 -7.04 -3.80
N GLY A 57 17.97 -6.96 -2.53
CA GLY A 57 18.10 -8.01 -1.51
C GLY A 57 17.81 -7.45 -0.12
N GLU A 58 17.83 -8.31 0.91
CA GLU A 58 17.70 -7.90 2.31
C GLU A 58 18.90 -7.03 2.72
N GLN A 59 18.63 -5.85 3.27
CA GLN A 59 19.65 -4.88 3.65
C GLN A 59 20.10 -5.06 5.11
N LEU A 60 19.25 -5.64 5.96
CA LEU A 60 19.49 -5.77 7.39
C LEU A 60 19.63 -7.26 7.79
N PRO A 61 20.84 -7.71 8.15
CA PRO A 61 21.05 -9.11 8.48
C PRO A 61 20.27 -9.50 9.75
N ARG A 62 19.51 -10.59 9.67
CA ARG A 62 18.69 -11.18 10.74
C ARG A 62 17.56 -10.27 11.26
N ILE A 63 16.85 -9.60 10.36
CA ILE A 63 15.70 -8.73 10.71
C ILE A 63 14.37 -9.47 10.91
N CYS A 64 14.36 -10.81 10.76
CA CYS A 64 13.17 -11.65 10.91
C CYS A 64 13.38 -12.67 12.03
#